data_AF-A0A9X6RK46-F1
#
_entry.id   AF-A0A9X6RK46-F1
#
_cell.length_a   1.000
_cell.length_b   1.000
_cell.length_c   1.000
_cell.angle_alpha   90.00
_cell.angle_beta   90.00
_cell.angle_gamma   90.00
#
_symmetry.space_group_name_H-M   'P 1'
#
loop_
_entity.id
_entity.type
_entity.pdbx_description
1 polymer ?
#
loop_
_entity_poly.entity_id
_entity_poly.type
_entity_poly.pdbx_seq_one_letter_code
_entity_poly.pdbx_strand_id
1 'polypeptide(L)'
;MIAEFQMSLAIFASSQLQERQKTLDAVWQTETRSTPSATEWLPILVGEALMKAKRLTVRKNGRFTGFDVTTDPTLTNEFAAAAFRVGHAMVSSSFSQMTADFGALEKIKLGDTFFRGNRVYDKGTVENVLRGLTGQSGKMVESSVTAELAGRLFNTPKKPERGFDLVSLNIQRGRDHGLPGYMKWRTQCKLTTANTFDELKDLKILPDDLVEKLTTLYESVEDIDLFPAGIAEIPEDGSMIGPTFSCIITEQFQRLRSGDRFWYENDNALPSRLTDGQLASIRQTTIASILCQSQSGIESVQKCVFEAISDTTPRVACSDISPLNLDPWIGI
;
A
#
# COMPACT_ATOMS: atom_id res chain seq x y z
N MET A 1 16.65 -31.94 -35.05
CA MET A 1 17.24 -30.63 -35.41
C MET A 1 16.26 -29.46 -35.28
N ILE A 2 15.25 -29.28 -36.16
CA ILE A 2 14.32 -28.12 -36.05
C ILE A 2 13.43 -28.18 -34.80
N ALA A 3 12.88 -29.36 -34.47
CA ALA A 3 12.07 -29.55 -33.26
C ALA A 3 12.88 -29.38 -31.96
N GLU A 4 14.14 -29.82 -31.94
CA GLU A 4 15.05 -29.61 -30.81
C GLU A 4 15.40 -28.12 -30.65
N PHE A 5 15.64 -27.42 -31.75
CA PHE A 5 15.89 -25.98 -31.74
C PHE A 5 14.67 -25.18 -31.23
N GLN A 6 13.46 -25.53 -31.69
CA GLN A 6 12.22 -24.90 -31.20
C GLN A 6 11.96 -25.20 -29.72
N MET A 7 12.25 -26.41 -29.25
CA MET A 7 12.13 -26.79 -27.85
C MET A 7 13.15 -26.04 -26.97
N SER A 8 14.40 -25.91 -27.40
CA SER A 8 15.41 -25.09 -26.72
C SER A 8 15.04 -23.61 -26.67
N LEU A 9 14.45 -23.07 -27.74
CA LEU A 9 13.99 -21.68 -27.78
C LEU A 9 12.80 -21.45 -26.83
N ALA A 10 11.87 -22.40 -26.75
CA ALA A 10 10.72 -22.34 -25.85
C ALA A 10 11.14 -22.46 -24.37
N ILE A 11 12.09 -23.34 -24.06
CA ILE A 11 12.67 -23.47 -22.71
C ILE A 11 13.39 -22.18 -22.31
N PHE A 12 14.18 -21.60 -23.22
CA PHE A 12 14.86 -20.32 -23.00
C PHE A 12 13.88 -19.15 -22.82
N ALA A 13 12.82 -19.07 -23.62
CA ALA A 13 11.79 -18.05 -23.45
C ALA A 13 11.05 -18.22 -22.10
N SER A 14 10.79 -19.46 -21.69
CA SER A 14 10.17 -19.77 -20.39
C SER A 14 11.08 -19.42 -19.21
N SER A 15 12.38 -19.70 -19.29
CA SER A 15 13.33 -19.33 -18.22
C SER A 15 13.48 -17.81 -18.11
N GLN A 16 13.54 -17.11 -19.23
CA GLN A 16 13.56 -15.65 -19.26
C GLN A 16 12.29 -15.04 -18.66
N LEU A 17 11.12 -15.62 -18.93
CA LEU A 17 9.87 -15.18 -18.32
C LEU A 17 9.86 -15.40 -16.79
N GLN A 18 10.35 -16.56 -16.34
CA GLN A 18 10.42 -16.89 -14.92
C GLN A 18 11.37 -15.95 -14.15
N GLU A 19 12.55 -15.67 -14.69
CA GLU A 19 13.50 -14.74 -14.06
C GLU A 19 12.98 -13.30 -14.06
N ARG A 20 12.25 -12.88 -15.10
CA ARG A 20 11.56 -11.58 -15.11
C ARG A 20 10.50 -11.50 -14.02
N GLN A 21 9.64 -12.52 -13.91
CA GLN A 21 8.58 -12.55 -12.89
C GLN A 21 9.19 -12.52 -11.49
N LYS A 22 10.20 -13.36 -11.22
CA LYS A 22 10.93 -13.39 -9.95
C LYS A 22 11.56 -12.04 -9.60
N THR A 23 12.10 -11.33 -10.59
CA THR A 23 12.68 -10.00 -10.39
C THR A 23 11.61 -8.96 -10.09
N LEU A 24 10.49 -8.97 -10.82
CA LEU A 24 9.36 -8.07 -10.58
C LEU A 24 8.73 -8.29 -9.20
N ASP A 25 8.53 -9.55 -8.81
CA ASP A 25 8.00 -9.91 -7.49
C ASP A 25 8.95 -9.42 -6.38
N ALA A 26 10.26 -9.62 -6.56
CA ALA A 26 11.25 -9.15 -5.60
C ALA A 26 11.27 -7.62 -5.47
N VAL A 27 11.13 -6.90 -6.60
CA VAL A 27 11.00 -5.43 -6.61
C VAL A 27 9.74 -5.00 -5.87
N TRP A 28 8.59 -5.63 -6.12
CA TRP A 28 7.35 -5.31 -5.40
C TRP A 28 7.44 -5.59 -3.89
N GLN A 29 8.14 -6.66 -3.50
CA GLN A 29 8.38 -6.95 -2.08
C GLN A 29 9.22 -5.87 -1.38
N THR A 30 9.97 -5.05 -2.13
CA THR A 30 10.71 -3.91 -1.59
C THR A 30 9.80 -2.76 -1.13
N GLU A 31 8.55 -2.67 -1.58
CA GLU A 31 7.59 -1.61 -1.19
C GLU A 31 7.29 -1.57 0.32
N THR A 32 7.63 -2.64 1.04
CA THR A 32 7.50 -2.72 2.49
C THR A 32 8.65 -2.05 3.26
N ARG A 33 9.60 -1.39 2.60
CA ARG A 33 10.87 -0.97 3.20
C ARG A 33 10.95 0.50 3.58
N SER A 34 11.90 0.78 4.47
CA SER A 34 12.57 2.07 4.60
C SER A 34 14.08 1.87 4.38
N THR A 35 14.71 2.76 3.63
CA THR A 35 16.17 2.80 3.42
C THR A 35 16.71 4.19 3.76
N PRO A 36 18.02 4.34 4.04
CA PRO A 36 18.60 5.67 4.26
C PRO A 36 18.45 6.63 3.06
N SER A 37 18.17 6.09 1.88
CA SER A 37 18.06 6.83 0.61
C SER A 37 16.62 7.08 0.16
N ALA A 38 15.64 6.32 0.69
CA ALA A 38 14.22 6.42 0.34
C ALA A 38 13.35 5.66 1.34
N THR A 39 12.25 6.29 1.77
CA THR A 39 11.15 5.64 2.50
C THR A 39 10.08 5.22 1.48
N GLU A 40 9.70 3.94 1.48
CA GLU A 40 8.59 3.45 0.65
C GLU A 40 7.29 3.42 1.49
N TRP A 41 6.26 2.72 1.00
CA TRP A 41 4.89 2.87 1.46
C TRP A 41 4.62 2.42 2.92
N LEU A 42 5.03 1.19 3.30
CA LEU A 42 4.59 0.62 4.59
C LEU A 42 5.09 1.40 5.83
N PRO A 43 6.37 1.83 5.92
CA PRO A 43 6.85 2.63 7.05
C PRO A 43 6.13 3.97 7.23
N ILE A 44 5.68 4.60 6.13
CA ILE A 44 4.88 5.84 6.18
C ILE A 44 3.52 5.54 6.80
N LEU A 45 2.92 4.39 6.43
CA LEU A 45 1.60 4.01 6.93
C LEU A 45 1.60 3.70 8.43
N VAL A 46 2.54 2.87 8.90
CA VAL A 46 2.52 2.30 10.28
C VAL A 46 3.60 2.82 11.22
N GLY A 47 4.53 3.63 10.72
CA GLY A 47 5.63 4.21 11.48
C GLY A 47 6.89 3.33 11.61
N GLU A 48 8.05 3.98 11.61
CA GLU A 48 9.38 3.34 11.69
C GLU A 48 9.60 2.54 12.98
N ALA A 49 9.08 3.05 14.11
CA ALA A 49 9.23 2.39 15.40
C ALA A 49 8.59 0.99 15.39
N LEU A 50 7.37 0.88 14.85
CA LEU A 50 6.66 -0.38 14.75
C LEU A 50 7.29 -1.29 13.70
N MET A 51 7.72 -0.75 12.55
CA MET A 51 8.48 -1.50 11.54
C MET A 51 9.71 -2.20 12.15
N LYS A 52 10.47 -1.49 12.99
CA LYS A 52 11.62 -2.05 13.70
C LYS A 52 11.21 -3.08 14.74
N ALA A 53 10.20 -2.78 15.57
CA ALA A 53 9.71 -3.69 16.62
C ALA A 53 9.21 -5.02 16.03
N LYS A 54 8.54 -4.96 14.88
CA LYS A 54 8.02 -6.11 14.14
C LYS A 54 9.03 -6.75 13.20
N ARG A 55 10.28 -6.27 13.16
CA ARG A 55 11.34 -6.78 12.27
C ARG A 55 10.90 -6.81 10.81
N LEU A 56 10.14 -5.80 10.39
CA LEU A 56 9.67 -5.61 9.00
C LEU A 56 10.62 -4.74 8.19
N THR A 57 11.64 -4.14 8.82
CA THR A 57 12.68 -3.40 8.10
C THR A 57 13.48 -4.35 7.18
N VAL A 58 13.82 -3.82 6.01
CA VAL A 58 14.68 -4.50 5.03
C VAL A 58 16.13 -4.43 5.50
N ARG A 59 16.88 -5.52 5.26
CA ARG A 59 18.29 -5.56 5.67
C ARG A 59 19.11 -4.79 4.64
N LYS A 60 20.06 -3.96 5.10
CA LYS A 60 21.05 -3.33 4.20
C LYS A 60 21.99 -4.38 3.59
N ASN A 61 22.40 -5.35 4.40
CA ASN A 61 23.35 -6.40 4.06
C ASN A 61 22.87 -7.77 4.57
N GLY A 62 23.44 -8.85 4.02
CA GLY A 62 23.09 -10.22 4.42
C GLY A 62 21.73 -10.67 3.89
N ARG A 63 21.20 -11.75 4.46
CA ARG A 63 19.96 -12.41 4.03
C ARG A 63 18.97 -12.53 5.16
N PHE A 64 17.68 -12.58 4.88
CA PHE A 64 16.65 -12.86 5.87
C PHE A 64 16.67 -14.37 6.18
N THR A 65 16.74 -14.69 7.48
CA THR A 65 16.88 -16.05 8.02
C THR A 65 15.66 -16.42 8.86
N GLY A 66 14.54 -15.70 8.69
CA GLY A 66 13.33 -15.84 9.49
C GLY A 66 12.21 -16.57 8.76
N PHE A 67 12.52 -17.24 7.64
CA PHE A 67 11.56 -18.10 6.96
C PHE A 67 11.22 -19.28 7.88
N ASP A 68 9.93 -19.49 8.10
CA ASP A 68 9.40 -20.56 8.92
C ASP A 68 8.26 -21.24 8.17
N VAL A 69 8.49 -22.50 7.77
CA VAL A 69 7.53 -23.31 7.03
C VAL A 69 6.23 -23.58 7.79
N THR A 70 6.22 -23.37 9.11
CA THR A 70 5.02 -23.52 9.96
C THR A 70 4.20 -22.25 10.09
N THR A 71 4.71 -21.10 9.62
CA THR A 71 3.93 -19.87 9.54
C THR A 71 2.86 -20.00 8.46
N ASP A 72 1.61 -19.67 8.79
CA ASP A 72 0.53 -19.55 7.81
C ASP A 72 0.53 -18.12 7.20
N PRO A 73 0.90 -17.96 5.91
CA PRO A 73 0.91 -16.66 5.25
C PRO A 73 -0.46 -16.23 4.69
N THR A 74 -1.52 -17.02 4.92
CA THR A 74 -2.87 -16.70 4.44
C THR A 74 -3.32 -15.33 4.95
N LEU A 75 -3.99 -14.57 4.09
CA LEU A 75 -4.57 -13.29 4.50
C LEU A 75 -5.69 -13.52 5.51
N THR A 76 -5.59 -12.89 6.68
CA THR A 76 -6.61 -12.99 7.71
C THR A 76 -7.85 -12.19 7.34
N ASN A 77 -8.98 -12.58 7.93
CA ASN A 77 -10.28 -12.04 7.57
C ASN A 77 -10.37 -10.54 7.91
N GLU A 78 -9.94 -10.15 9.10
CA GLU A 78 -9.90 -8.76 9.57
C GLU A 78 -8.95 -7.88 8.76
N PHE A 79 -7.86 -8.43 8.24
CA PHE A 79 -6.96 -7.72 7.35
C PHE A 79 -7.67 -7.36 6.05
N ALA A 80 -8.27 -8.35 5.38
CA ALA A 80 -8.89 -8.17 4.06
C ALA A 80 -10.25 -7.45 4.09
N ALA A 81 -11.05 -7.71 5.12
CA ALA A 81 -12.41 -7.18 5.22
C ALA A 81 -12.48 -5.82 5.93
N ALA A 82 -11.46 -5.42 6.71
CA ALA A 82 -11.45 -4.14 7.42
C ALA A 82 -10.10 -3.39 7.33
N ALA A 83 -9.03 -3.86 7.96
CA ALA A 83 -7.85 -3.03 8.22
C ALA A 83 -7.15 -2.54 6.95
N PHE A 84 -6.95 -3.40 5.95
CA PHE A 84 -6.29 -3.03 4.69
C PHE A 84 -7.20 -2.18 3.77
N ARG A 85 -8.45 -1.95 4.16
CA ARG A 85 -9.36 -1.00 3.49
C ARG A 85 -9.17 0.45 3.96
N VAL A 86 -8.22 0.71 4.86
CA VAL A 86 -7.85 2.07 5.30
C VAL A 86 -7.51 2.99 4.14
N GLY A 87 -7.04 2.45 3.02
CA GLY A 87 -6.83 3.20 1.78
C GLY A 87 -8.08 3.96 1.30
N HIS A 88 -9.29 3.50 1.58
CA HIS A 88 -10.52 4.23 1.24
C HIS A 88 -10.65 5.57 1.98
N ALA A 89 -10.05 5.71 3.17
CA ALA A 89 -9.99 6.98 3.90
C ALA A 89 -8.93 7.95 3.34
N MET A 90 -7.96 7.44 2.56
CA MET A 90 -6.87 8.19 1.93
C MET A 90 -7.22 8.68 0.51
N VAL A 91 -8.40 8.35 0.00
CA VAL A 91 -8.80 8.70 -1.36
C VAL A 91 -9.35 10.14 -1.40
N SER A 92 -8.70 10.97 -2.21
CA SER A 92 -9.17 12.32 -2.55
C SER A 92 -10.42 12.28 -3.44
N SER A 93 -11.26 13.31 -3.35
CA SER A 93 -12.43 13.49 -4.23
C SER A 93 -12.09 13.67 -5.72
N SER A 94 -10.83 13.97 -6.00
CA SER A 94 -10.35 14.28 -7.33
C SER A 94 -8.83 14.16 -7.38
N PHE A 95 -8.31 14.01 -8.59
CA PHE A 95 -6.88 14.03 -8.86
C PHE A 95 -6.59 14.96 -10.03
N SER A 96 -5.39 15.52 -10.05
CA SER A 96 -4.95 16.46 -11.07
C SER A 96 -4.19 15.71 -12.15
N GLN A 97 -4.39 16.10 -13.39
CA GLN A 97 -3.40 15.87 -14.44
C GLN A 97 -2.35 16.98 -14.40
N MET A 98 -1.11 16.69 -14.81
CA MET A 98 -0.04 17.68 -14.82
C MET A 98 0.79 17.63 -16.11
N THR A 99 1.19 18.80 -16.60
CA THR A 99 2.13 18.96 -17.73
C THR A 99 3.55 18.48 -17.38
N ALA A 100 4.44 18.45 -18.36
CA ALA A 100 5.83 18.02 -18.17
C ALA A 100 6.61 18.85 -17.13
N ASP A 101 6.31 20.15 -17.02
CA ASP A 101 6.82 21.07 -16.01
C ASP A 101 6.01 21.04 -14.69
N PHE A 102 5.10 20.07 -14.54
CA PHE A 102 4.21 19.90 -13.39
C PHE A 102 3.25 21.06 -13.16
N GLY A 103 2.93 21.83 -14.21
CA GLY A 103 1.81 22.75 -14.24
C GLY A 103 0.48 21.98 -14.15
N ALA A 104 -0.45 22.49 -13.35
CA ALA A 104 -1.76 21.87 -13.20
C ALA A 104 -2.57 21.94 -14.51
N LEU A 105 -3.13 20.80 -14.91
CA LEU A 105 -4.12 20.68 -15.98
C LEU A 105 -5.53 20.54 -15.38
N GLU A 106 -6.40 19.79 -16.05
CA GLU A 106 -7.73 19.45 -15.55
C GLU A 106 -7.64 18.66 -14.23
N LYS A 107 -8.49 19.06 -13.28
CA LYS A 107 -8.76 18.30 -12.06
C LYS A 107 -9.97 17.39 -12.31
N ILE A 108 -9.74 16.08 -12.27
CA ILE A 108 -10.75 15.07 -12.57
C ILE A 108 -11.40 14.61 -11.28
N LYS A 109 -12.74 14.67 -11.23
CA LYS A 109 -13.52 14.08 -10.12
C LYS A 109 -13.43 12.56 -10.17
N LEU A 110 -13.23 11.94 -9.02
CA LEU A 110 -13.04 10.49 -8.95
C LEU A 110 -14.29 9.71 -9.37
N GLY A 111 -15.50 10.15 -8.97
CA GLY A 111 -16.74 9.50 -9.39
C GLY A 111 -16.89 9.43 -10.91
N ASP A 112 -16.24 10.34 -11.64
CA ASP A 112 -16.29 10.39 -13.08
C ASP A 112 -15.32 9.45 -13.81
N THR A 113 -14.54 8.63 -13.10
CA THR A 113 -13.50 7.77 -13.69
C THR A 113 -13.73 6.28 -13.51
N PHE A 114 -14.56 5.86 -12.56
CA PHE A 114 -14.76 4.43 -12.28
C PHE A 114 -15.24 3.67 -13.52
N PHE A 115 -14.47 2.65 -13.92
CA PHE A 115 -14.71 1.83 -15.11
C PHE A 115 -14.82 2.60 -16.44
N ARG A 116 -14.26 3.81 -16.51
CA ARG A 116 -14.25 4.67 -17.71
C ARG A 116 -12.82 4.80 -18.26
N GLY A 117 -12.28 3.67 -18.72
CA GLY A 117 -10.88 3.55 -19.15
C GLY A 117 -10.55 4.17 -20.52
N ASN A 118 -11.54 4.68 -21.26
CA ASN A 118 -11.32 5.23 -22.60
C ASN A 118 -10.34 6.41 -22.62
N ARG A 119 -10.28 7.20 -21.54
CA ARG A 119 -9.36 8.34 -21.40
C ARG A 119 -7.88 7.93 -21.41
N VAL A 120 -7.56 6.68 -21.07
CA VAL A 120 -6.19 6.17 -21.05
C VAL A 120 -5.59 6.08 -22.47
N TYR A 121 -6.43 5.98 -23.51
CA TYR A 121 -5.98 5.96 -24.90
C TYR A 121 -5.70 7.35 -25.46
N ASP A 122 -6.12 8.41 -24.78
CA ASP A 122 -5.80 9.77 -25.20
C ASP A 122 -4.31 10.02 -24.99
N LYS A 123 -3.65 10.55 -26.02
CA LYS A 123 -2.21 10.75 -26.04
C LYS A 123 -1.77 11.65 -24.87
N GLY A 124 -0.83 11.16 -24.06
CA GLY A 124 -0.25 11.89 -22.94
C GLY A 124 -1.01 11.75 -21.61
N THR A 125 -2.21 11.13 -21.60
CA THR A 125 -3.02 11.03 -20.37
C THR A 125 -2.31 10.23 -19.29
N VAL A 126 -1.67 9.10 -19.64
CA VAL A 126 -0.97 8.25 -18.65
C VAL A 126 0.14 9.05 -17.98
N GLU A 127 0.97 9.73 -18.75
CA GLU A 127 2.08 10.55 -18.26
C GLU A 127 1.56 11.72 -17.41
N ASN A 128 0.50 12.39 -17.84
CA ASN A 128 -0.09 13.50 -17.10
C ASN A 128 -0.70 13.05 -15.77
N VAL A 129 -1.32 11.86 -15.73
CA VAL A 129 -1.84 11.26 -14.49
C VAL A 129 -0.70 10.84 -13.57
N LEU A 130 0.36 10.22 -14.09
CA LEU A 130 1.53 9.83 -13.29
C LEU A 130 2.24 11.05 -12.68
N ARG A 131 2.38 12.16 -13.43
CA ARG A 131 2.88 13.42 -12.88
C ARG A 131 1.94 14.00 -11.83
N GLY A 132 0.63 13.84 -12.01
CA GLY A 132 -0.37 14.15 -11.00
C GLY A 132 -0.18 13.35 -9.71
N LEU A 133 -0.01 12.03 -9.83
CA LEU A 133 0.19 11.11 -8.70
C LEU A 133 1.47 11.41 -7.91
N THR A 134 2.54 11.81 -8.59
CA THR A 134 3.82 12.16 -7.94
C THR A 134 3.93 13.64 -7.56
N GLY A 135 3.13 14.52 -8.18
CA GLY A 135 3.24 15.97 -8.02
C GLY A 135 2.23 16.59 -7.05
N GLN A 136 1.13 15.92 -6.75
CA GLN A 136 0.11 16.40 -5.81
C GLN A 136 0.23 15.72 -4.44
N SER A 137 -0.16 16.41 -3.37
CA SER A 137 -0.26 15.79 -2.04
C SER A 137 -1.41 14.77 -1.98
N GLY A 138 -1.14 13.62 -1.36
CA GLY A 138 -2.17 12.65 -0.99
C GLY A 138 -3.07 13.14 0.15
N LYS A 139 -4.20 12.47 0.34
CA LYS A 139 -5.07 12.71 1.51
C LYS A 139 -4.55 11.87 2.68
N MET A 140 -4.42 12.50 3.85
CA MET A 140 -4.17 11.77 5.10
C MET A 140 -5.38 10.89 5.46
N VAL A 141 -5.14 9.86 6.27
CA VAL A 141 -6.23 9.06 6.84
C VAL A 141 -7.04 9.95 7.77
N GLU A 142 -8.33 10.05 7.51
CA GLU A 142 -9.28 10.80 8.31
C GLU A 142 -10.45 9.88 8.68
N SER A 143 -11.18 10.24 9.74
CA SER A 143 -12.44 9.57 10.12
C SER A 143 -13.56 9.72 9.09
N SER A 144 -13.35 10.53 8.03
CA SER A 144 -14.32 10.77 6.96
C SER A 144 -13.79 10.34 5.59
N VAL A 145 -14.71 9.80 4.78
CA VAL A 145 -14.46 9.37 3.40
C VAL A 145 -15.12 10.35 2.43
N THR A 146 -14.48 10.61 1.29
CA THR A 146 -15.04 11.53 0.29
C THR A 146 -16.41 11.08 -0.23
N ALA A 147 -17.29 12.03 -0.52
CA ALA A 147 -18.60 11.78 -1.12
C ALA A 147 -18.52 11.07 -2.49
N GLU A 148 -17.36 11.13 -3.17
CA GLU A 148 -17.14 10.37 -4.41
C GLU A 148 -17.14 8.85 -4.18
N LEU A 149 -16.81 8.41 -2.96
CA LEU A 149 -16.90 7.01 -2.52
C LEU A 149 -18.13 6.76 -1.62
N ALA A 150 -18.51 7.74 -0.80
CA ALA A 150 -19.67 7.69 0.08
C ALA A 150 -20.91 8.32 -0.60
N GLY A 151 -21.53 7.56 -1.52
CA GLY A 151 -22.79 7.91 -2.17
C GLY A 151 -22.72 8.10 -3.69
N ARG A 152 -21.52 8.20 -4.26
CA ARG A 152 -21.29 8.29 -5.72
C ARG A 152 -20.42 7.16 -6.27
N LEU A 153 -20.14 6.12 -5.49
CA LEU A 153 -19.35 4.99 -5.95
C LEU A 153 -20.06 4.33 -7.15
N PHE A 154 -19.33 4.17 -8.26
CA PHE A 154 -19.81 3.57 -9.51
C PHE A 154 -21.07 4.24 -10.07
N ASN A 155 -21.22 5.56 -9.87
CA ASN A 155 -22.29 6.31 -10.49
C ASN A 155 -22.20 6.26 -12.03
N THR A 156 -23.30 6.63 -12.68
CA THR A 156 -23.34 6.75 -14.14
C THR A 156 -23.44 8.22 -14.55
N PRO A 157 -22.91 8.63 -15.72
CA PRO A 157 -23.04 10.02 -16.18
C PRO A 157 -24.49 10.50 -16.29
N LYS A 158 -25.43 9.58 -16.51
CA LYS A 158 -26.87 9.87 -16.61
C LYS A 158 -27.54 10.10 -15.25
N LYS A 159 -26.95 9.61 -14.16
CA LYS A 159 -27.45 9.72 -12.78
C LYS A 159 -26.28 9.84 -11.80
N PRO A 160 -25.50 10.93 -11.86
CA PRO A 160 -24.30 11.11 -11.05
C PRO A 160 -24.61 11.19 -9.54
N GLU A 161 -25.85 11.50 -9.18
CA GLU A 161 -26.37 11.53 -7.81
C GLU A 161 -26.72 10.15 -7.25
N ARG A 162 -26.70 9.09 -8.07
CA ARG A 162 -26.98 7.71 -7.66
C ARG A 162 -25.74 6.86 -7.78
N GLY A 163 -25.10 6.59 -6.64
CA GLY A 163 -24.04 5.61 -6.51
C GLY A 163 -24.20 4.79 -5.23
N PHE A 164 -23.31 3.82 -5.05
CA PHE A 164 -23.20 3.10 -3.79
C PHE A 164 -22.46 3.94 -2.75
N ASP A 165 -22.63 3.56 -1.49
CA ASP A 165 -21.84 4.07 -0.38
C ASP A 165 -20.79 3.02 0.02
N LEU A 166 -19.52 3.30 -0.29
CA LEU A 166 -18.42 2.39 0.01
C LEU A 166 -18.21 2.16 1.51
N VAL A 167 -18.49 3.16 2.35
CA VAL A 167 -18.33 3.04 3.81
C VAL A 167 -19.39 2.11 4.37
N SER A 168 -20.64 2.29 3.94
CA SER A 168 -21.75 1.40 4.30
C SER A 168 -21.50 -0.02 3.81
N LEU A 169 -20.94 -0.19 2.60
CA LEU A 169 -20.52 -1.50 2.08
C LEU A 169 -19.41 -2.14 2.93
N ASN A 170 -18.42 -1.37 3.41
CA ASN A 170 -17.36 -1.91 4.28
C ASN A 170 -17.91 -2.34 5.64
N ILE A 171 -18.79 -1.54 6.25
CA ILE A 171 -19.47 -1.90 7.52
C ILE A 171 -20.27 -3.19 7.31
N GLN A 172 -21.12 -3.23 6.29
CA GLN A 172 -21.95 -4.41 6.02
C GLN A 172 -21.10 -5.64 5.68
N ARG A 173 -19.96 -5.45 4.99
CA ARG A 173 -19.01 -6.54 4.68
C ARG A 173 -18.33 -7.07 5.93
N GLY A 174 -17.97 -6.21 6.90
CA GLY A 174 -17.42 -6.65 8.18
C GLY A 174 -18.41 -7.56 8.92
N ARG A 175 -19.69 -7.17 8.94
CA ARG A 175 -20.78 -7.97 9.55
C ARG A 175 -21.02 -9.29 8.82
N ASP A 176 -21.07 -9.25 7.48
CA ASP A 176 -21.18 -10.43 6.60
C ASP A 176 -20.03 -11.43 6.86
N HIS A 177 -18.82 -10.93 7.05
CA HIS A 177 -17.64 -11.73 7.35
C HIS A 177 -17.55 -12.19 8.81
N GLY A 178 -18.51 -11.82 9.67
CA GLY A 178 -18.51 -12.16 11.09
C GLY A 178 -17.34 -11.58 11.86
N LEU A 179 -16.85 -10.39 11.47
CA LEU A 179 -15.76 -9.75 12.19
C LEU A 179 -16.21 -9.36 13.61
N PRO A 180 -15.43 -9.69 14.65
CA PRO A 180 -15.66 -9.15 15.99
C PRO A 180 -15.60 -7.62 16.00
N GLY A 181 -16.29 -7.02 16.96
CA GLY A 181 -16.27 -5.57 17.19
C GLY A 181 -14.89 -5.04 17.55
N TYR A 182 -14.74 -3.72 17.44
CA TYR A 182 -13.49 -2.99 17.59
C TYR A 182 -12.76 -3.30 18.91
N MET A 183 -13.47 -3.34 20.04
CA MET A 183 -12.87 -3.63 21.35
C MET A 183 -12.20 -5.01 21.41
N LYS A 184 -12.74 -6.03 20.73
CA LYS A 184 -12.13 -7.37 20.68
C LYS A 184 -10.76 -7.34 20.00
N TRP A 185 -10.62 -6.56 18.93
CA TRP A 185 -9.35 -6.39 18.23
C TRP A 185 -8.34 -5.62 19.06
N ARG A 186 -8.78 -4.61 19.81
CA ARG A 186 -7.93 -3.94 20.79
C ARG A 186 -7.41 -4.91 21.85
N THR A 187 -8.27 -5.79 22.39
CA THR A 187 -7.84 -6.85 23.31
C THR A 187 -6.80 -7.76 22.67
N GLN A 188 -7.03 -8.24 21.45
CA GLN A 188 -6.07 -9.12 20.76
C GLN A 188 -4.72 -8.45 20.49
N CYS A 189 -4.75 -7.16 20.17
CA CYS A 189 -3.57 -6.33 20.00
C CYS A 189 -2.94 -5.88 21.32
N LYS A 190 -3.45 -6.32 22.48
CA LYS A 190 -2.98 -5.96 23.82
C LYS A 190 -3.02 -4.45 24.07
N LEU A 191 -4.01 -3.78 23.49
CA LEU A 191 -4.27 -2.36 23.66
C LEU A 191 -5.27 -2.11 24.79
N THR A 192 -5.33 -0.88 25.27
CA THR A 192 -6.34 -0.43 26.25
C THR A 192 -7.75 -0.65 25.70
N THR A 193 -8.71 -1.02 26.53
CA THR A 193 -10.10 -1.26 26.14
C THR A 193 -11.05 -0.49 27.03
N ALA A 194 -12.29 -0.36 26.59
CA ALA A 194 -13.38 0.27 27.34
C ALA A 194 -14.59 -0.67 27.31
N ASN A 195 -15.34 -0.72 28.41
CA ASN A 195 -16.59 -1.47 28.53
C ASN A 195 -17.83 -0.56 28.45
N THR A 196 -17.64 0.75 28.54
CA THR A 196 -18.69 1.76 28.45
C THR A 196 -18.27 2.91 27.53
N PHE A 197 -19.23 3.69 27.03
CA PHE A 197 -18.92 4.86 26.20
C PHE A 197 -18.19 5.97 26.98
N ASP A 198 -18.45 6.09 28.29
CA ASP A 198 -17.73 7.03 29.15
C ASP A 198 -16.26 6.63 29.29
N GLU A 199 -15.97 5.35 29.53
CA GLU A 199 -14.60 4.83 29.52
C GLU A 199 -13.93 5.06 28.15
N LEU A 200 -14.64 4.83 27.05
CA LEU A 200 -14.12 5.06 25.70
C LEU A 200 -13.76 6.52 25.45
N LYS A 201 -14.58 7.46 25.95
CA LYS A 201 -14.33 8.91 25.88
C LYS A 201 -13.09 9.30 26.70
N ASP A 202 -12.91 8.70 27.87
CA ASP A 202 -11.78 8.97 28.76
C ASP A 202 -10.45 8.44 28.22
N LEU A 203 -10.47 7.37 27.42
CA LEU A 203 -9.27 6.82 26.78
C LEU A 203 -8.62 7.76 25.77
N LYS A 204 -9.38 8.72 25.19
CA LYS A 204 -8.90 9.67 24.17
C LYS A 204 -8.17 9.01 23.00
N ILE A 205 -8.68 7.85 22.56
CA ILE A 205 -8.17 7.08 21.40
C ILE A 205 -9.00 7.32 20.12
N LEU A 206 -10.19 7.91 20.26
CA LEU A 206 -11.07 8.35 19.18
C LEU A 206 -11.42 9.84 19.39
N PRO A 207 -11.75 10.60 18.33
CA PRO A 207 -12.27 11.96 18.46
C PRO A 207 -13.53 12.02 19.33
N ASP A 208 -13.62 13.00 20.23
CA ASP A 208 -14.74 13.11 21.17
C ASP A 208 -16.11 13.24 20.47
N ASP A 209 -16.18 13.97 19.36
CA ASP A 209 -17.41 14.12 18.58
C ASP A 209 -17.86 12.81 17.90
N LEU A 210 -16.90 11.93 17.58
CA LEU A 210 -17.19 10.60 17.06
C LEU A 210 -17.73 9.71 18.18
N VAL A 211 -17.11 9.71 19.37
CA VAL A 211 -17.61 8.92 20.51
C VAL A 211 -19.04 9.31 20.85
N GLU A 212 -19.37 10.60 20.85
CA GLU A 212 -20.74 11.09 21.07
C GLU A 212 -21.73 10.56 20.02
N LYS A 213 -21.34 10.52 18.75
CA LYS A 213 -22.17 9.92 17.69
C LYS A 213 -22.33 8.41 17.90
N LEU A 214 -21.27 7.71 18.26
CA LEU A 214 -21.31 6.25 18.47
C LEU A 214 -22.29 5.86 19.58
N THR A 215 -22.40 6.64 20.66
CA THR A 215 -23.39 6.43 21.73
C THR A 215 -24.84 6.49 21.21
N THR A 216 -25.10 7.21 20.12
CA THR A 216 -26.43 7.27 19.51
C THR A 216 -26.70 6.16 18.50
N LEU A 217 -25.66 5.46 18.04
CA LEU A 217 -25.71 4.48 16.94
C LEU A 217 -25.57 3.03 17.42
N TYR A 218 -24.84 2.79 18.51
CA TYR A 218 -24.56 1.47 19.05
C TYR A 218 -25.07 1.35 20.49
N GLU A 219 -25.60 0.18 20.85
CA GLU A 219 -26.07 -0.09 22.21
C GLU A 219 -24.91 -0.28 23.18
N SER A 220 -23.81 -0.88 22.71
CA SER A 220 -22.59 -1.13 23.49
C SER A 220 -21.33 -0.79 22.70
N VAL A 221 -20.24 -0.46 23.41
CA VAL A 221 -18.91 -0.27 22.81
C VAL A 221 -18.36 -1.54 22.16
N GLU A 222 -18.82 -2.70 22.61
CA GLU A 222 -18.45 -4.01 22.03
C GLU A 222 -19.03 -4.21 20.63
N ASP A 223 -20.11 -3.49 20.27
CA ASP A 223 -20.79 -3.62 18.98
C ASP A 223 -20.22 -2.71 17.89
N ILE A 224 -19.31 -1.81 18.25
CA ILE A 224 -18.70 -0.86 17.31
C ILE A 224 -17.96 -1.64 16.22
N ASP A 225 -18.36 -1.47 14.96
CA ASP A 225 -17.73 -2.16 13.83
C ASP A 225 -16.25 -1.76 13.70
N LEU A 226 -15.39 -2.74 13.38
CA LEU A 226 -13.94 -2.54 13.30
C LEU A 226 -13.52 -1.46 12.27
N PHE A 227 -14.14 -1.43 11.09
CA PHE A 227 -13.74 -0.51 10.02
C PHE A 227 -13.87 0.98 10.40
N PRO A 228 -15.08 1.49 10.76
CA PRO A 228 -15.26 2.91 11.07
C PRO A 228 -14.45 3.36 12.30
N ALA A 229 -14.29 2.50 13.32
CA ALA A 229 -13.48 2.84 14.48
C ALA A 229 -11.98 2.85 14.14
N GLY A 230 -11.48 1.87 13.38
CA GLY A 230 -10.06 1.77 13.06
C GLY A 230 -9.54 2.87 12.14
N ILE A 231 -10.35 3.39 11.21
CA ILE A 231 -9.95 4.58 10.41
C ILE A 231 -10.02 5.89 11.21
N ALA A 232 -10.75 5.91 12.32
CA ALA A 232 -10.90 7.08 13.18
C ALA A 232 -10.00 7.06 14.41
N GLU A 233 -9.33 5.94 14.67
CA GLU A 233 -8.38 5.78 15.76
C GLU A 233 -7.21 6.74 15.58
N ILE A 234 -6.92 7.50 16.63
CA ILE A 234 -5.88 8.53 16.63
C ILE A 234 -4.52 7.84 16.36
N PRO A 235 -3.77 8.27 15.33
CA PRO A 235 -2.47 7.69 15.01
C PRO A 235 -1.42 7.92 16.11
N GLU A 236 -0.46 7.00 16.20
CA GLU A 236 0.77 7.22 16.97
C GLU A 236 1.73 8.15 16.21
N ASP A 237 2.69 8.75 16.93
CA ASP A 237 3.69 9.63 16.33
C ASP A 237 4.44 8.93 15.18
N GLY A 238 4.40 9.54 14.00
CA GLY A 238 5.05 9.02 12.79
C GLY A 238 4.27 7.91 12.06
N SER A 239 3.04 7.60 12.48
CA SER A 239 2.12 6.70 11.77
C SER A 239 0.98 7.51 11.12
N MET A 240 0.42 6.99 10.03
CA MET A 240 -0.81 7.54 9.44
C MET A 240 -2.08 6.91 10.02
N ILE A 241 -1.97 5.79 10.74
CA ILE A 241 -3.11 5.01 11.24
C ILE A 241 -2.99 4.71 12.72
N GLY A 242 -4.12 4.45 13.37
CA GLY A 242 -4.18 4.11 14.78
C GLY A 242 -3.52 2.76 15.14
N PRO A 243 -3.23 2.54 16.43
CA PRO A 243 -2.63 1.31 16.96
C PRO A 243 -3.32 0.00 16.55
N THR A 244 -4.65 -0.04 16.44
CA THR A 244 -5.38 -1.28 16.14
C THR A 244 -5.13 -1.73 14.70
N PHE A 245 -5.27 -0.82 13.73
CA PHE A 245 -4.96 -1.15 12.33
C PHE A 245 -3.46 -1.35 12.12
N SER A 246 -2.60 -0.59 12.80
CA SER A 246 -1.14 -0.82 12.79
C SER A 246 -0.79 -2.23 13.25
N CYS A 247 -1.41 -2.71 14.33
CA CYS A 247 -1.24 -4.07 14.84
C CYS A 247 -1.66 -5.13 13.80
N ILE A 248 -2.89 -5.05 13.28
CA ILE A 248 -3.43 -6.03 12.30
C ILE A 248 -2.57 -6.05 11.03
N ILE A 249 -2.26 -4.88 10.47
CA ILE A 249 -1.51 -4.76 9.22
C ILE A 249 -0.09 -5.29 9.39
N THR A 250 0.62 -4.87 10.44
CA THR A 250 2.01 -5.34 10.64
C THR A 250 2.10 -6.82 10.96
N GLU A 251 1.14 -7.37 11.71
CA GLU A 251 1.05 -8.81 11.97
C GLU A 251 0.90 -9.60 10.66
N GLN A 252 -0.01 -9.17 9.78
CA GLN A 252 -0.17 -9.79 8.46
C GLN A 252 1.11 -9.70 7.61
N PHE A 253 1.76 -8.53 7.55
CA PHE A 253 3.01 -8.38 6.80
C PHE A 253 4.15 -9.23 7.37
N GLN A 254 4.18 -9.44 8.69
CA GLN A 254 5.14 -10.37 9.30
C GLN A 254 4.91 -11.79 8.81
N ARG A 255 3.65 -12.27 8.83
CA ARG A 255 3.29 -13.60 8.33
C ARG A 255 3.61 -13.78 6.86
N LEU A 256 3.29 -12.78 6.03
CA LEU A 256 3.61 -12.81 4.61
C LEU A 256 5.12 -12.92 4.38
N ARG A 257 5.94 -12.19 5.14
CA ARG A 257 7.40 -12.27 5.03
C ARG A 257 7.97 -13.59 5.54
N SER A 258 7.57 -14.05 6.72
CA SER A 258 8.15 -15.27 7.34
C SER A 258 7.59 -16.57 6.78
N GLY A 259 6.36 -16.56 6.24
CA GLY A 259 5.75 -17.72 5.60
C GLY A 259 6.04 -17.83 4.09
N ASP A 260 6.60 -16.80 3.46
CA ASP A 260 6.95 -16.83 2.03
C ASP A 260 8.33 -17.46 1.81
N ARG A 261 8.33 -18.69 1.27
CA ARG A 261 9.55 -19.40 0.86
C ARG A 261 10.34 -18.65 -0.21
N PHE A 262 9.68 -17.83 -1.02
CA PHE A 262 10.26 -17.04 -2.11
C PHE A 262 10.49 -15.57 -1.75
N TRP A 263 10.37 -15.20 -0.46
CA TRP A 263 10.73 -13.86 0.00
C TRP A 263 12.13 -13.50 -0.51
N TYR A 264 12.26 -12.36 -1.18
CA TYR A 264 13.43 -12.05 -2.01
C TYR A 264 14.77 -12.03 -1.24
N GLU A 265 14.74 -11.75 0.06
CA GLU A 265 15.93 -11.75 0.91
C GLU A 265 16.27 -13.13 1.52
N ASN A 266 15.46 -14.16 1.31
CA ASN A 266 15.65 -15.47 1.93
C ASN A 266 17.04 -16.07 1.66
N ASP A 267 17.50 -16.90 2.59
CA ASP A 267 18.76 -17.64 2.54
C ASP A 267 18.62 -19.08 2.02
N ASN A 268 17.43 -19.46 1.52
CA ASN A 268 17.15 -20.73 0.86
C ASN A 268 18.17 -21.08 -0.24
N ALA A 269 18.33 -22.36 -0.60
CA ALA A 269 19.26 -22.77 -1.64
C ALA A 269 18.89 -22.23 -3.05
N LEU A 270 19.90 -21.99 -3.89
CA LEU A 270 19.68 -21.75 -5.33
C LEU A 270 19.05 -23.00 -5.98
N PRO A 271 18.20 -22.84 -7.00
CA PRO A 271 17.83 -21.59 -7.69
C PRO A 271 16.62 -20.84 -7.07
N SER A 272 16.12 -21.28 -5.91
CA SER A 272 14.90 -20.68 -5.31
C SER A 272 15.12 -19.25 -4.81
N ARG A 273 16.35 -18.87 -4.45
CA ARG A 273 16.70 -17.50 -4.05
C ARG A 273 17.36 -16.68 -5.16
N LEU A 274 17.53 -15.39 -4.94
CA LEU A 274 18.40 -14.52 -5.75
C LEU A 274 19.88 -14.73 -5.37
N THR A 275 20.81 -14.49 -6.31
CA THR A 275 22.24 -14.37 -6.01
C THR A 275 22.52 -13.14 -5.14
N ASP A 276 23.72 -13.04 -4.55
CA ASP A 276 24.06 -11.87 -3.74
C ASP A 276 24.14 -10.59 -4.59
N GLY A 277 24.63 -10.69 -5.84
CA GLY A 277 24.65 -9.59 -6.79
C GLY A 277 23.23 -9.12 -7.18
N GLN A 278 22.34 -10.08 -7.48
CA GLN A 278 20.94 -9.78 -7.79
C GLN A 278 20.24 -9.10 -6.60
N LEU A 279 20.43 -9.61 -5.39
CA LEU A 279 19.86 -9.04 -4.17
C LEU A 279 20.39 -7.63 -3.90
N ALA A 280 21.70 -7.40 -4.08
CA ALA A 280 22.31 -6.08 -3.93
C ALA A 280 21.77 -5.06 -4.94
N SER A 281 21.45 -5.51 -6.16
CA SER A 281 20.82 -4.67 -7.19
C SER A 281 19.36 -4.33 -6.84
N ILE A 282 18.55 -5.34 -6.49
CA ILE A 282 17.13 -5.11 -6.11
C ILE A 282 17.02 -4.17 -4.91
N ARG A 283 17.92 -4.27 -3.92
CA ARG A 283 17.95 -3.35 -2.78
C ARG A 283 18.14 -1.87 -3.14
N GLN A 284 18.66 -1.57 -4.32
CA GLN A 284 18.86 -0.18 -4.80
C GLN A 284 17.68 0.34 -5.62
N THR A 285 16.74 -0.52 -6.04
CA THR A 285 15.59 -0.13 -6.87
C THR A 285 14.56 0.60 -6.02
N THR A 286 13.99 1.71 -6.48
CA THR A 286 12.90 2.47 -5.84
C THR A 286 11.74 2.62 -6.82
N ILE A 287 10.52 2.96 -6.37
CA ILE A 287 9.44 3.33 -7.32
C ILE A 287 9.86 4.51 -8.20
N ALA A 288 10.64 5.46 -7.66
CA ALA A 288 11.20 6.55 -8.45
C ALA A 288 12.04 6.04 -9.63
N SER A 289 12.94 5.07 -9.40
CA SER A 289 13.77 4.51 -10.47
C SER A 289 12.93 3.70 -11.47
N ILE A 290 11.88 3.00 -11.03
CA ILE A 290 10.96 2.28 -11.91
C ILE A 290 10.18 3.25 -12.80
N LEU A 291 9.67 4.36 -12.25
CA LEU A 291 8.97 5.39 -13.02
C LEU A 291 9.89 5.99 -14.09
N CYS A 292 11.12 6.36 -13.73
CA CYS A 292 12.10 6.90 -14.67
C CYS A 292 12.48 5.92 -15.79
N GLN A 293 12.54 4.62 -15.50
CA GLN A 293 12.92 3.60 -16.50
C GLN A 293 11.76 3.18 -17.40
N SER A 294 10.53 3.16 -16.88
CA SER A 294 9.37 2.62 -17.58
C SER A 294 8.57 3.66 -18.35
N GLN A 295 8.70 4.96 -18.01
CA GLN A 295 7.86 6.02 -18.54
C GLN A 295 8.70 7.13 -19.17
N SER A 296 8.85 7.09 -20.50
CA SER A 296 9.64 8.09 -21.25
C SER A 296 9.17 9.54 -21.07
N GLY A 297 7.91 9.76 -20.68
CA GLY A 297 7.39 11.10 -20.37
C GLY A 297 7.64 11.58 -18.94
N ILE A 298 8.28 10.79 -18.08
CA ILE A 298 8.67 11.20 -16.73
C ILE A 298 10.17 11.50 -16.73
N GLU A 299 10.51 12.78 -16.82
CA GLU A 299 11.92 13.24 -16.87
C GLU A 299 12.46 13.62 -15.48
N SER A 300 11.56 13.80 -14.50
CA SER A 300 11.93 14.13 -13.12
C SER A 300 10.88 13.62 -12.13
N VAL A 301 11.33 13.23 -10.93
CA VAL A 301 10.50 12.70 -9.85
C VAL A 301 11.23 12.86 -8.51
N GLN A 302 10.52 12.90 -7.39
CA GLN A 302 11.13 12.84 -6.06
C GLN A 302 11.70 11.43 -5.76
N LYS A 303 12.77 11.36 -4.95
CA LYS A 303 13.38 10.07 -4.57
C LYS A 303 12.46 9.22 -3.68
N CYS A 304 11.73 9.86 -2.75
CA CYS A 304 10.70 9.22 -1.93
C CYS A 304 9.32 9.54 -2.52
N VAL A 305 8.81 8.72 -3.45
CA VAL A 305 7.59 9.04 -4.22
C VAL A 305 6.32 9.16 -3.39
N PHE A 306 6.29 8.52 -2.22
CA PHE A 306 5.16 8.50 -1.31
C PHE A 306 5.13 9.69 -0.33
N GLU A 307 6.22 10.47 -0.28
CA GLU A 307 6.29 11.70 0.51
C GLU A 307 5.90 12.90 -0.36
N ALA A 308 5.26 13.90 0.27
CA ALA A 308 4.96 15.16 -0.40
C ALA A 308 6.25 15.92 -0.74
N ILE A 309 6.24 16.63 -1.87
CA ILE A 309 7.38 17.46 -2.29
C ILE A 309 7.65 18.53 -1.25
N SER A 310 8.92 18.63 -0.85
CA SER A 310 9.42 19.58 0.14
C SER A 310 10.90 19.87 -0.10
N ASP A 311 11.49 20.75 0.71
CA ASP A 311 12.93 21.01 0.67
C ASP A 311 13.78 19.77 1.00
N THR A 312 13.23 18.84 1.81
CA THR A 312 13.91 17.58 2.18
C THR A 312 13.68 16.47 1.15
N THR A 313 12.58 16.55 0.40
CA THR A 313 12.19 15.56 -0.60
C THR A 313 11.94 16.25 -1.95
N PRO A 314 12.96 16.92 -2.53
CA PRO A 314 12.79 17.67 -3.76
C PRO A 314 12.64 16.73 -4.96
N ARG A 315 12.06 17.27 -6.03
CA ARG A 315 12.07 16.62 -7.34
C ARG A 315 13.49 16.68 -7.93
N VAL A 316 13.96 15.56 -8.46
CA VAL A 316 15.27 15.46 -9.13
C VAL A 316 15.10 14.94 -10.56
N ALA A 317 16.08 15.21 -11.43
CA ALA A 317 16.07 14.66 -12.77
C ALA A 317 16.22 13.13 -12.73
N CYS A 318 15.55 12.43 -13.65
CA CYS A 318 15.68 10.97 -13.76
C CYS A 318 17.12 10.52 -14.06
N SER A 319 17.94 11.38 -14.66
CA SER A 319 19.38 11.14 -14.84
C SER A 319 20.15 11.02 -13.53
N ASP A 320 19.62 11.59 -12.44
CA ASP A 320 20.24 11.57 -11.11
C ASP A 320 19.72 10.41 -10.24
N ILE A 321 18.86 9.55 -10.80
CA ILE A 321 18.31 8.37 -10.16
C ILE A 321 18.90 7.13 -10.83
N SER A 322 19.65 6.35 -10.05
CA SER A 322 20.28 5.12 -10.56
C SER A 322 19.22 4.12 -11.04
N PRO A 323 19.36 3.57 -12.26
CA PRO A 323 18.48 2.52 -12.75
C PRO A 323 18.73 1.19 -12.04
N LEU A 324 17.83 0.23 -12.21
CA LEU A 324 18.04 -1.15 -11.76
C LEU A 324 19.23 -1.75 -12.52
N ASN A 325 20.26 -2.20 -11.81
CA ASN A 325 21.41 -2.84 -12.43
C ASN A 325 21.08 -4.31 -12.76
N LEU A 326 20.96 -4.64 -14.05
CA LEU A 326 20.66 -6.00 -14.52
C LEU A 326 21.90 -6.84 -14.82
N ASP A 327 23.12 -6.31 -14.67
CA ASP A 327 24.36 -7.07 -14.89
C ASP A 327 24.42 -8.39 -14.11
N PRO A 328 23.92 -8.50 -12.85
CA PRO A 328 23.89 -9.76 -12.12
C PRO A 328 23.00 -10.86 -12.70
N TRP A 329 22.21 -10.57 -13.75
CA TRP A 329 21.39 -11.55 -14.48
C TRP A 329 22.07 -12.04 -15.76
N ILE A 330 23.23 -11.50 -16.15
CA ILE A 330 23.95 -11.95 -17.36
C ILE A 330 24.46 -13.39 -17.15
N GLY A 331 24.11 -14.28 -18.07
CA GLY A 331 24.57 -15.68 -18.07
C GLY A 331 23.68 -16.67 -17.30
N ILE A 332 22.49 -16.24 -16.87
CA ILE A 332 21.41 -17.07 -16.31
C ILE A 332 20.39 -17.40 -17.41
#